data_AF-A0AAD4H8B9-F1
#
_entry.id   AF-A0AAD4H8B9-F1
#
_cell.length_a   1.000
_cell.length_b   1.000
_cell.length_c   1.000
_cell.angle_alpha   90.00
_cell.angle_beta   90.00
_cell.angle_gamma   90.00
#
_symmetry.space_group_name_H-M   'P 1'
#
loop_
_entity.id
_entity.type
_entity.pdbx_description
1 polymer ?
#
loop_
_entity_poly.entity_id
_entity_poly.type
_entity_poly.pdbx_seq_one_letter_code
_entity_poly.pdbx_strand_id
1 'polypeptide(L)'
;MGACYNIMGHFATIANVRHREWMPKMAFFHLLSATGGLPRALQLLLEDFFGRRPDKCDTFPGTMVDIDINLDHIFRRVASNLDHYYSITAFASTHQELARALVRLCIFQQPSSRTLAPSDQFPDLTLDVLERDTHTILEENDKAPGEVFVRIPFFFLHIYNVVVGEVRNRLASAFLHDWVKDREWKFFEWMVAEYEVLRTNLLIDAGRESATLRDIYQGAIGRSETLDRIVKLKKLSVVEADHRFPTSGRLTVKGQEHNWRSGLVIKNADGTEFGDVCVYREDADGNNIICSLQTKKLKDVLSATTLQKEHNKNIESIKKLPNGSILEQDGIKRAHTITVLITTADFTDHAAQQLGKSFPPDCLLIYRENFTRFFGYTFSILAALAASKDLSWNFATRETLKKRKLGDEEVDQILENMPYRSYEDLIQKNPKDRL
;
A
#
# COMPACT_ATOMS: atom_id res chain seq x y z
N MET A 1 -2.29 1.69 16.38
CA MET A 1 -2.43 0.22 16.47
C MET A 1 -2.49 -0.31 17.90
N GLY A 2 -1.63 0.12 18.84
CA GLY A 2 -1.61 -0.43 20.21
C GLY A 2 -2.94 -0.42 20.97
N ALA A 3 -3.76 0.63 20.80
CA ALA A 3 -5.08 0.71 21.43
C ALA A 3 -6.09 -0.32 20.89
N CYS A 4 -6.25 -0.43 19.56
CA CYS A 4 -7.13 -1.43 18.94
C CYS A 4 -6.71 -2.86 19.31
N TYR A 5 -5.41 -3.10 19.42
CA TYR A 5 -4.86 -4.38 19.86
C TYR A 5 -5.24 -4.72 21.31
N ASN A 6 -5.11 -3.76 22.23
CA ASN A 6 -5.51 -3.95 23.63
C ASN A 6 -7.02 -4.20 23.75
N ILE A 7 -7.84 -3.49 22.96
CA ILE A 7 -9.29 -3.70 22.92
C ILE A 7 -9.59 -5.12 22.42
N MET A 8 -9.01 -5.54 21.30
CA MET A 8 -9.18 -6.90 20.78
C MET A 8 -8.78 -7.96 21.81
N GLY A 9 -7.65 -7.78 22.49
CA GLY A 9 -7.19 -8.69 23.52
C GLY A 9 -8.14 -8.79 24.71
N HIS A 10 -8.77 -7.68 25.11
CA HIS A 10 -9.78 -7.66 26.15
C HIS A 10 -11.03 -8.48 25.75
N PHE A 11 -11.54 -8.26 24.54
CA PHE A 11 -12.71 -9.00 24.04
C PHE A 11 -12.42 -10.50 23.83
N ALA A 12 -11.24 -10.83 23.32
CA ALA A 12 -10.78 -12.22 23.23
C ALA A 12 -10.75 -12.88 24.62
N THR A 13 -10.26 -12.17 25.64
CA THR A 13 -10.24 -12.68 27.02
C THR A 13 -11.65 -12.97 27.53
N ILE A 14 -12.60 -12.06 27.31
CA ILE A 14 -14.01 -12.25 27.71
C ILE A 14 -14.62 -13.45 26.98
N ALA A 15 -14.29 -13.62 25.69
CA ALA A 15 -14.76 -14.71 24.86
C ALA A 15 -14.05 -16.06 25.11
N ASN A 16 -13.17 -16.14 26.12
CA ASN A 16 -12.34 -17.31 26.41
C ASN A 16 -11.51 -17.79 25.21
N VAL A 17 -11.07 -16.84 24.40
CA VAL A 17 -10.20 -17.04 23.26
C VAL A 17 -8.76 -16.82 23.68
N ARG A 18 -7.90 -17.79 23.40
CA ARG A 18 -6.47 -17.60 23.66
C ARG A 18 -5.84 -16.70 22.60
N HIS A 19 -4.92 -15.84 23.02
CA HIS A 19 -4.20 -14.93 22.12
C HIS A 19 -3.56 -15.64 20.91
N ARG A 20 -3.01 -16.84 21.13
CA ARG A 20 -2.42 -17.69 20.08
C ARG A 20 -3.38 -18.08 18.95
N GLU A 21 -4.69 -18.00 19.17
CA GLU A 21 -5.69 -18.40 18.18
C GLU A 21 -5.91 -17.31 17.13
N TRP A 22 -5.75 -16.03 17.47
CA TRP A 22 -6.04 -14.92 16.57
C TRP A 22 -4.83 -14.08 16.18
N MET A 23 -3.84 -14.00 17.04
CA MET A 23 -2.69 -13.11 16.82
C MET A 23 -1.74 -13.49 15.70
N PRO A 24 -1.52 -14.77 15.40
CA PRO A 24 -0.70 -15.14 14.24
C PRO A 24 -1.35 -14.84 12.89
N LYS A 25 -2.62 -14.40 12.88
CA LYS A 25 -3.43 -14.21 11.68
C LYS A 25 -3.35 -12.76 11.18
N MET A 26 -2.57 -12.53 10.12
CA MET A 26 -2.42 -11.22 9.47
C MET A 26 -3.76 -10.60 9.04
N ALA A 27 -4.71 -11.44 8.63
CA ALA A 27 -6.09 -11.10 8.35
C ALA A 27 -6.72 -10.16 9.39
N PHE A 28 -6.62 -10.48 10.69
CA PHE A 28 -7.16 -9.65 11.76
C PHE A 28 -6.50 -8.28 11.82
N PHE A 29 -5.19 -8.20 11.60
CA PHE A 29 -4.45 -6.94 11.63
C PHE A 29 -4.84 -6.05 10.46
N HIS A 30 -5.13 -6.61 9.28
CA HIS A 30 -5.67 -5.83 8.17
C HIS A 30 -7.04 -5.27 8.50
N LEU A 31 -7.95 -6.08 9.04
CA LEU A 31 -9.30 -5.61 9.41
C LEU A 31 -9.27 -4.57 10.54
N LEU A 32 -8.45 -4.80 11.58
CA LEU A 32 -8.25 -3.84 12.67
C LEU A 32 -7.64 -2.52 12.15
N SER A 33 -6.66 -2.60 11.25
CA SER A 33 -6.06 -1.40 10.65
C SER A 33 -7.04 -0.66 9.76
N ALA A 34 -7.91 -1.38 9.04
CA ALA A 34 -8.92 -0.81 8.17
C ALA A 34 -9.95 0.05 8.93
N THR A 35 -10.12 -0.19 10.24
CA THR A 35 -10.97 0.67 11.10
C THR A 35 -10.47 2.11 11.18
N GLY A 36 -9.17 2.36 10.94
CA GLY A 36 -8.59 3.70 11.01
C GLY A 36 -8.73 4.40 12.38
N GLY A 37 -9.06 3.65 13.44
CA GLY A 37 -9.37 4.22 14.76
C GLY A 37 -10.83 4.63 14.96
N LEU A 38 -11.71 4.42 13.97
CA LEU A 38 -13.14 4.73 14.10
C LEU A 38 -13.80 3.78 15.12
N PRO A 39 -14.33 4.28 16.26
CA PRO A 39 -14.87 3.42 17.31
C PRO A 39 -16.01 2.52 16.81
N ARG A 40 -16.87 3.05 15.92
CA ARG A 40 -18.00 2.29 15.37
C ARG A 40 -17.55 1.16 14.43
N ALA A 41 -16.51 1.38 13.62
CA ALA A 41 -15.95 0.33 12.78
C ALA A 41 -15.33 -0.78 13.64
N LEU A 42 -14.59 -0.41 14.68
CA LEU A 42 -14.03 -1.38 15.62
C LEU A 42 -15.12 -2.17 16.34
N GLN A 43 -16.18 -1.51 16.82
CA GLN A 43 -17.32 -2.19 17.43
C GLN A 43 -17.96 -3.20 16.49
N LEU A 44 -18.29 -2.79 15.26
CA LEU A 44 -18.93 -3.69 14.28
C LEU A 44 -18.05 -4.89 13.95
N LEU A 45 -16.74 -4.67 13.84
CA LEU A 45 -15.77 -5.74 13.63
C LEU A 45 -15.69 -6.70 14.84
N LEU A 46 -15.75 -6.19 16.06
CA LEU A 46 -15.76 -7.04 17.26
C LEU A 46 -17.07 -7.83 17.39
N GLU A 47 -18.23 -7.21 17.10
CA GLU A 47 -19.52 -7.90 17.05
C GLU A 47 -19.53 -9.01 15.98
N ASP A 48 -18.79 -8.81 14.89
CA ASP A 48 -18.58 -9.80 13.84
C ASP A 48 -17.85 -11.05 14.34
N PHE A 49 -16.80 -10.83 15.15
CA PHE A 49 -15.92 -11.89 15.63
C PHE A 49 -16.43 -12.59 16.89
N PHE A 50 -17.05 -11.86 17.81
CA PHE A 50 -17.41 -12.37 19.14
C PHE A 50 -18.92 -12.37 19.40
N GLY A 51 -19.72 -11.86 18.47
CA GLY A 51 -21.12 -11.57 18.68
C GLY A 51 -21.34 -10.35 19.58
N ARG A 52 -22.61 -9.98 19.77
CA ARG A 52 -22.99 -8.87 20.67
C ARG A 52 -22.82 -9.18 22.15
N ARG A 53 -22.66 -10.47 22.50
CA ARG A 53 -22.40 -10.96 23.85
C ARG A 53 -21.12 -11.79 23.85
N PRO A 54 -19.95 -11.14 23.98
CA PRO A 54 -18.66 -11.82 23.93
C PRO A 54 -18.53 -12.90 25.01
N ASP A 55 -19.17 -12.74 26.16
CA ASP A 55 -19.23 -13.72 27.25
C ASP A 55 -19.94 -15.03 26.87
N LYS A 56 -20.73 -15.01 25.79
CA LYS A 56 -21.43 -16.16 25.23
C LYS A 56 -21.00 -16.44 23.81
N CYS A 57 -19.75 -16.12 23.50
CA CYS A 57 -19.16 -16.16 22.17
C CYS A 57 -19.62 -17.39 21.37
N ASP A 58 -20.33 -17.15 20.28
CA ASP A 58 -20.87 -18.15 19.36
C ASP A 58 -20.19 -18.13 17.98
N THR A 59 -19.43 -17.08 17.66
CA THR A 59 -18.89 -16.83 16.31
C THR A 59 -17.39 -17.15 16.14
N PHE A 60 -16.61 -17.13 17.22
CA PHE A 60 -15.15 -17.08 17.12
C PHE A 60 -14.44 -18.37 16.63
N PRO A 61 -14.82 -19.59 17.06
CA PRO A 61 -14.08 -20.80 16.69
C PRO A 61 -14.14 -21.12 15.18
N GLY A 62 -15.27 -20.82 14.53
CA GLY A 62 -15.44 -21.01 13.08
C GLY A 62 -14.68 -19.97 12.26
N THR A 63 -14.61 -18.72 12.76
CA THR A 63 -13.94 -17.64 12.04
C THR A 63 -12.43 -17.82 11.89
N MET A 64 -11.70 -18.64 12.64
CA MET A 64 -10.22 -18.62 12.59
C MET A 64 -9.56 -19.34 11.41
N VAL A 65 -10.12 -20.46 10.98
CA VAL A 65 -9.68 -21.16 9.75
C VAL A 65 -10.33 -20.47 8.55
N ASP A 66 -11.55 -19.98 8.74
CA ASP A 66 -12.33 -19.33 7.70
C ASP A 66 -11.96 -17.86 7.48
N ILE A 67 -11.35 -17.12 8.41
CA ILE A 67 -11.13 -15.66 8.26
C ILE A 67 -10.18 -15.37 7.11
N ASP A 68 -9.17 -16.22 6.94
CA ASP A 68 -8.24 -16.12 5.83
C ASP A 68 -8.98 -16.35 4.49
N ILE A 69 -10.05 -17.14 4.51
CA ILE A 69 -10.93 -17.46 3.37
C ILE A 69 -12.06 -16.42 3.21
N ASN A 70 -12.54 -15.82 4.30
CA ASN A 70 -13.75 -14.99 4.40
C ASN A 70 -13.45 -13.52 4.73
N LEU A 71 -12.20 -13.08 4.67
CA LEU A 71 -11.82 -11.69 5.01
C LEU A 71 -12.65 -10.67 4.23
N ASP A 72 -12.80 -10.91 2.93
CA ASP A 72 -13.59 -10.09 2.03
C ASP A 72 -15.07 -10.05 2.45
N HIS A 73 -15.63 -11.18 2.91
CA HIS A 73 -17.00 -11.22 3.41
C HIS A 73 -17.18 -10.39 4.68
N ILE A 74 -16.29 -10.56 5.67
CA ILE A 74 -16.31 -9.80 6.92
C ILE A 74 -16.15 -8.31 6.63
N PHE A 75 -15.16 -7.96 5.79
CA PHE A 75 -14.92 -6.59 5.40
C PHE A 75 -16.17 -5.96 4.75
N ARG A 76 -16.78 -6.63 3.77
CA ARG A 76 -17.98 -6.13 3.09
C ARG A 76 -19.17 -5.99 4.05
N ARG A 77 -19.32 -6.89 5.02
CA ARG A 77 -20.38 -6.80 6.03
C ARG A 77 -20.19 -5.58 6.93
N VAL A 78 -18.97 -5.36 7.43
CA VAL A 78 -18.65 -4.17 8.23
C VAL A 78 -18.79 -2.90 7.40
N ALA A 79 -18.31 -2.87 6.16
CA ALA A 79 -18.45 -1.74 5.24
C ALA A 79 -19.93 -1.39 4.98
N SER A 80 -20.77 -2.39 4.68
CA SER A 80 -22.20 -2.21 4.45
C SER A 80 -22.92 -1.66 5.69
N ASN A 81 -22.60 -2.19 6.87
CA ASN A 81 -23.17 -1.67 8.13
C ASN A 81 -22.72 -0.22 8.37
N LEU A 82 -21.45 0.10 8.17
CA LEU A 82 -20.94 1.47 8.29
C LEU A 82 -21.65 2.41 7.32
N ASP A 83 -21.82 2.00 6.06
CA ASP A 83 -22.55 2.78 5.07
C ASP A 83 -23.99 3.02 5.48
N HIS A 84 -24.67 2.02 6.06
CA HIS A 84 -26.01 2.19 6.60
C HIS A 84 -26.07 3.22 7.75
N TYR A 85 -25.09 3.23 8.66
CA TYR A 85 -25.08 4.17 9.77
C TYR A 85 -24.70 5.60 9.36
N TYR A 86 -23.79 5.75 8.40
CA TYR A 86 -23.18 7.03 8.05
C TYR A 86 -23.61 7.59 6.69
N SER A 87 -24.39 6.82 5.91
CA SER A 87 -24.87 7.20 4.58
C SER A 87 -23.76 7.66 3.63
N ILE A 88 -22.59 7.00 3.67
CA ILE A 88 -21.38 7.40 2.92
C ILE A 88 -21.62 7.33 1.41
N THR A 89 -22.25 6.26 0.92
CA THR A 89 -22.60 6.08 -0.50
C THR A 89 -23.54 7.18 -0.97
N ALA A 90 -24.57 7.50 -0.17
CA ALA A 90 -25.54 8.54 -0.51
C ALA A 90 -24.87 9.93 -0.55
N PHE A 91 -24.01 10.21 0.43
CA PHE A 91 -23.20 11.42 0.48
C PHE A 91 -22.27 11.53 -0.73
N ALA A 92 -21.49 10.49 -1.02
CA ALA A 92 -20.55 10.46 -2.14
C ALA A 92 -21.24 10.58 -3.50
N SER A 93 -22.42 9.97 -3.65
CA SER A 93 -23.20 10.03 -4.89
C SER A 93 -23.72 11.44 -5.16
N THR A 94 -24.09 12.17 -4.09
CA THR A 94 -24.58 13.55 -4.17
C THR A 94 -23.43 14.54 -4.34
N HIS A 95 -22.28 14.29 -3.72
CA HIS A 95 -21.15 15.21 -3.63
C HIS A 95 -19.87 14.60 -4.25
N GLN A 96 -19.94 14.10 -5.49
CA GLN A 96 -18.84 13.35 -6.12
C GLN A 96 -17.52 14.11 -6.16
N GLU A 97 -17.54 15.39 -6.54
CA GLU A 97 -16.33 16.24 -6.60
C GLU A 97 -15.73 16.49 -5.21
N LEU A 98 -16.56 16.64 -4.19
CA LEU A 98 -16.12 16.75 -2.81
C LEU A 98 -15.48 15.44 -2.33
N ALA A 99 -16.07 14.29 -2.64
CA ALA A 99 -15.51 12.98 -2.32
C ALA A 99 -14.13 12.78 -2.99
N ARG A 100 -13.99 13.12 -4.28
CA ARG A 100 -12.69 13.14 -4.99
C ARG A 100 -11.68 14.03 -4.29
N ALA A 101 -12.08 15.24 -3.90
CA ALA A 101 -11.21 16.18 -3.21
C ALA A 101 -10.75 15.65 -1.85
N LEU A 102 -11.64 15.05 -1.06
CA LEU A 102 -11.31 14.43 0.23
C LEU A 102 -10.33 13.27 0.06
N VAL A 103 -10.58 12.37 -0.91
CA VAL A 103 -9.66 11.28 -1.25
C VAL A 103 -8.29 11.86 -1.62
N ARG A 104 -8.25 12.89 -2.47
CA ARG A 104 -7.00 13.56 -2.84
C ARG A 104 -6.26 14.11 -1.62
N LEU A 105 -6.92 14.88 -0.75
CA LEU A 105 -6.31 15.43 0.46
C LEU A 105 -5.72 14.32 1.35
N CYS A 106 -6.44 13.19 1.47
CA CYS A 106 -5.99 12.03 2.22
C CYS A 106 -4.77 11.33 1.60
N ILE A 107 -4.76 11.11 0.29
CA ILE A 107 -3.71 10.38 -0.42
C ILE A 107 -2.42 11.20 -0.54
N PHE A 108 -2.53 12.50 -0.80
CA PHE A 108 -1.38 13.39 -0.90
C PHE A 108 -0.92 13.96 0.44
N GLN A 109 -1.65 13.69 1.54
CA GLN A 109 -1.38 14.27 2.87
C GLN A 109 -1.09 15.76 2.78
N GLN A 110 -2.00 16.48 2.11
CA GLN A 110 -1.86 17.91 1.93
C GLN A 110 -2.26 18.62 3.24
N PRO A 111 -1.34 19.33 3.92
CA PRO A 111 -1.71 20.15 5.06
C PRO A 111 -2.74 21.19 4.63
N SER A 112 -3.81 21.32 5.41
CA SER A 112 -4.96 22.16 5.06
C SER A 112 -5.51 22.87 6.29
N SER A 113 -6.06 24.08 6.13
CA SER A 113 -6.81 24.72 7.21
C SER A 113 -8.08 23.92 7.52
N ARG A 114 -8.48 23.85 8.80
CA ARG A 114 -9.76 23.26 9.22
C ARG A 114 -10.98 23.92 8.55
N THR A 115 -10.84 25.19 8.16
CA THR A 115 -11.88 25.96 7.47
C THR A 115 -11.88 25.78 5.95
N LEU A 116 -10.96 24.99 5.39
CA LEU A 116 -10.92 24.70 3.97
C LEU A 116 -12.20 23.97 3.54
N ALA A 117 -12.90 24.50 2.56
CA ALA A 117 -13.88 23.77 1.77
C ALA A 117 -13.14 23.00 0.66
N PRO A 118 -13.14 21.65 0.64
CA PRO A 118 -12.36 20.90 -0.35
C PRO A 118 -12.91 21.02 -1.79
N SER A 119 -14.14 21.50 -1.95
CA SER A 119 -14.79 21.72 -3.24
C SER A 119 -15.50 23.08 -3.26
N ASP A 120 -15.20 23.88 -4.28
CA ASP A 120 -15.84 25.18 -4.51
C ASP A 120 -17.36 25.08 -4.74
N GLN A 121 -17.85 23.90 -5.14
CA GLN A 121 -19.28 23.65 -5.32
C GLN A 121 -20.04 23.59 -3.98
N PHE A 122 -19.34 23.31 -2.88
CA PHE A 122 -19.92 23.12 -1.55
C PHE A 122 -19.12 23.90 -0.50
N PRO A 123 -19.16 25.26 -0.54
CA PRO A 123 -18.34 26.11 0.32
C PRO A 123 -18.66 25.97 1.81
N ASP A 124 -19.89 25.56 2.15
CA ASP A 124 -20.32 25.34 3.53
C ASP A 124 -19.81 24.02 4.12
N LEU A 125 -19.36 23.08 3.28
CA LEU A 125 -18.83 21.78 3.70
C LEU A 125 -17.31 21.87 3.91
N THR A 126 -16.92 22.57 4.98
CA THR A 126 -15.51 22.67 5.40
C THR A 126 -15.02 21.36 6.03
N LEU A 127 -13.69 21.21 6.17
CA LEU A 127 -13.10 20.06 6.85
C LEU A 127 -13.65 19.88 8.27
N ASP A 128 -13.85 20.96 9.03
CA ASP A 128 -14.49 20.91 10.36
C ASP A 128 -15.91 20.32 10.33
N VAL A 129 -16.72 20.76 9.37
CA VAL A 129 -18.10 20.26 9.21
C VAL A 129 -18.09 18.77 8.85
N LEU A 130 -17.19 18.39 7.95
CA LEU A 130 -17.07 17.00 7.47
C LEU A 130 -16.53 16.06 8.54
N GLU A 131 -15.65 16.51 9.44
CA GLU A 131 -15.23 15.73 10.61
C GLU A 131 -16.38 15.53 11.60
N ARG A 132 -17.11 16.60 11.93
CA ARG A 132 -18.27 16.54 12.84
C ARG A 132 -19.33 15.56 12.34
N ASP A 133 -19.59 15.59 11.03
CA ASP A 133 -20.59 14.74 10.38
C ASP A 133 -20.00 13.35 10.03
N THR A 134 -18.80 13.03 10.55
CA THR A 134 -18.13 11.72 10.54
C THR A 134 -17.71 11.20 9.15
N HIS A 135 -17.50 12.10 8.20
CA HIS A 135 -17.06 11.76 6.83
C HIS A 135 -15.53 11.66 6.69
N THR A 136 -14.78 12.19 7.67
CA THR A 136 -13.32 12.15 7.75
C THR A 136 -12.86 12.24 9.21
N ILE A 137 -11.56 12.03 9.45
CA ILE A 137 -10.87 12.28 10.72
C ILE A 137 -9.78 13.31 10.41
N LEU A 138 -9.67 14.37 11.20
CA LEU A 138 -8.61 15.37 11.06
C LEU A 138 -7.48 15.06 12.04
N GLU A 139 -6.26 14.99 11.51
CA GLU A 139 -5.05 14.89 12.33
C GLU A 139 -4.34 16.23 12.34
N GLU A 140 -4.03 16.75 13.53
CA GLU A 140 -3.28 18.00 13.70
C GLU A 140 -1.86 17.87 13.13
N ASN A 141 -1.40 18.93 12.46
CA ASN A 141 -0.03 19.02 11.97
C ASN A 141 0.89 19.54 13.08
N ASP A 142 1.62 18.65 13.73
CA ASP A 142 2.58 18.98 14.80
C ASP A 142 3.61 20.06 14.40
N LYS A 143 3.91 20.19 13.10
CA LYS A 143 4.89 21.15 12.59
C LYS A 143 4.31 22.51 12.22
N ALA A 144 2.99 22.58 12.02
CA ALA A 144 2.30 23.81 11.65
C ALA A 144 0.93 23.84 12.36
N PRO A 145 0.88 24.36 13.60
CA PRO A 145 -0.36 24.47 14.36
C PRO A 145 -1.45 25.21 13.57
N GLY A 146 -2.66 24.62 13.52
CA GLY A 146 -3.79 25.15 12.76
C GLY A 146 -3.96 24.56 11.36
N GLU A 147 -3.00 23.78 10.89
CA GLU A 147 -3.16 22.90 9.73
C GLU A 147 -3.48 21.48 10.17
N VAL A 148 -4.30 20.80 9.38
CA VAL A 148 -4.70 19.42 9.57
C VAL A 148 -4.44 18.58 8.34
N PHE A 149 -4.23 17.29 8.55
CA PHE A 149 -4.25 16.26 7.54
C PHE A 149 -5.59 15.53 7.56
N VAL A 150 -6.17 15.34 6.37
CA VAL A 150 -7.38 14.54 6.19
C VAL A 150 -7.01 13.05 6.28
N ARG A 151 -7.64 12.32 7.19
CA ARG A 151 -7.53 10.86 7.28
C ARG A 151 -8.88 10.23 6.98
N ILE A 152 -8.88 9.26 6.06
CA ILE A 152 -10.07 8.49 5.72
C ILE A 152 -9.82 7.03 6.12
N PRO A 153 -10.59 6.47 7.07
CA PRO A 153 -10.56 5.04 7.37
C PRO A 153 -10.72 4.19 6.11
N PHE A 154 -10.02 3.05 6.03
CA PHE A 154 -10.01 2.25 4.80
C PHE A 154 -11.41 1.78 4.39
N PHE A 155 -12.28 1.47 5.34
CA PHE A 155 -13.69 1.16 5.08
C PHE A 155 -14.40 2.29 4.32
N PHE A 156 -14.22 3.54 4.73
CA PHE A 156 -14.83 4.69 4.06
C PHE A 156 -14.19 4.94 2.71
N LEU A 157 -12.86 4.83 2.62
CA LEU A 157 -12.15 4.98 1.34
C LEU A 157 -12.64 3.94 0.32
N HIS A 158 -12.88 2.71 0.74
CA HIS A 158 -13.49 1.68 -0.09
C HIS A 158 -14.89 2.08 -0.58
N ILE A 159 -15.76 2.53 0.33
CA ILE A 159 -17.14 2.94 -0.01
C ILE A 159 -17.14 4.16 -0.95
N TYR A 160 -16.33 5.19 -0.66
CA TYR A 160 -16.13 6.33 -1.55
C TYR A 160 -15.69 5.88 -2.95
N ASN A 161 -14.71 4.97 -3.01
CA ASN A 161 -14.18 4.50 -4.28
C ASN A 161 -15.20 3.69 -5.10
N VAL A 162 -16.14 2.96 -4.46
CA VAL A 162 -17.23 2.27 -5.16
C VAL A 162 -18.11 3.26 -5.95
N VAL A 163 -18.28 4.49 -5.42
CA VAL A 163 -19.08 5.53 -6.06
C VAL A 163 -18.26 6.34 -7.07
N VAL A 164 -17.06 6.78 -6.69
CA VAL A 164 -16.25 7.69 -7.51
C VAL A 164 -15.55 6.95 -8.66
N GLY A 165 -15.20 5.69 -8.46
CA GLY A 165 -14.63 4.82 -9.49
C GLY A 165 -13.16 5.11 -9.85
N GLU A 166 -12.41 5.84 -9.02
CA GLU A 166 -11.01 6.18 -9.32
C GLU A 166 -10.07 4.97 -9.29
N VAL A 167 -10.40 3.96 -8.48
CA VAL A 167 -9.65 2.71 -8.39
C VAL A 167 -10.54 1.54 -8.73
N ARG A 168 -10.03 0.58 -9.48
CA ARG A 168 -10.72 -0.70 -9.67
C ARG A 168 -10.81 -1.43 -8.34
N ASN A 169 -11.86 -2.26 -8.16
CA ASN A 169 -12.08 -3.10 -6.96
C ASN A 169 -10.87 -3.95 -6.53
N ARG A 170 -9.87 -4.10 -7.41
CA ARG A 170 -8.62 -4.81 -7.16
C ARG A 170 -7.75 -4.18 -6.08
N LEU A 171 -7.78 -2.86 -5.87
CA LEU A 171 -7.01 -2.25 -4.79
C LEU A 171 -7.57 -2.70 -3.43
N ALA A 172 -8.89 -2.68 -3.26
CA ALA A 172 -9.53 -3.26 -2.08
C ALA A 172 -9.18 -4.73 -1.91
N SER A 173 -9.30 -5.55 -2.97
CA SER A 173 -8.92 -6.97 -2.90
C SER A 173 -7.43 -7.21 -2.62
N ALA A 174 -6.51 -6.41 -3.16
CA ALA A 174 -5.08 -6.52 -2.91
C ALA A 174 -4.70 -6.24 -1.45
N PHE A 175 -5.54 -5.47 -0.75
CA PHE A 175 -5.40 -5.17 0.68
C PHE A 175 -6.22 -6.07 1.61
N LEU A 176 -7.18 -6.82 1.06
CA LEU A 176 -8.10 -7.70 1.80
C LEU A 176 -7.86 -9.20 1.55
N HIS A 177 -6.87 -9.59 0.76
CA HIS A 177 -6.53 -11.00 0.64
C HIS A 177 -5.57 -11.43 1.74
N ASP A 178 -5.74 -12.69 2.17
CA ASP A 178 -4.81 -13.35 3.07
C ASP A 178 -3.41 -13.37 2.45
N TRP A 179 -2.48 -12.83 3.22
CA TRP A 179 -1.07 -12.82 2.91
C TRP A 179 -0.53 -14.17 3.35
N VAL A 180 -0.89 -15.25 2.66
CA VAL A 180 -0.33 -16.59 2.89
C VAL A 180 0.21 -17.19 1.59
N LYS A 181 1.54 -17.43 1.62
CA LYS A 181 2.40 -18.01 0.58
C LYS A 181 2.67 -17.03 -0.57
N ASP A 182 3.66 -17.35 -1.41
CA ASP A 182 4.28 -16.55 -2.50
C ASP A 182 3.34 -15.79 -3.48
N ARG A 183 2.02 -15.82 -3.27
CA ARG A 183 1.04 -14.90 -3.87
C ARG A 183 1.09 -13.48 -3.28
N GLU A 184 1.60 -13.33 -2.06
CA GLU A 184 1.75 -12.06 -1.32
C GLU A 184 2.43 -10.96 -2.15
N TRP A 185 3.55 -11.31 -2.78
CA TRP A 185 4.35 -10.33 -3.50
C TRP A 185 3.67 -9.87 -4.80
N LYS A 186 2.98 -10.78 -5.49
CA LYS A 186 2.21 -10.45 -6.70
C LYS A 186 1.06 -9.48 -6.38
N PHE A 187 0.40 -9.62 -5.23
CA PHE A 187 -0.63 -8.67 -4.81
C PHE A 187 -0.02 -7.30 -4.49
N PHE A 188 1.16 -7.25 -3.89
CA PHE A 188 1.88 -6.00 -3.66
C PHE A 188 2.23 -5.30 -4.99
N GLU A 189 2.72 -6.04 -6.00
CA GLU A 189 2.97 -5.50 -7.35
C GLU A 189 1.69 -4.93 -7.98
N TRP A 190 0.57 -5.67 -7.88
CA TRP A 190 -0.74 -5.20 -8.34
C TRP A 190 -1.19 -3.93 -7.64
N MET A 191 -0.99 -3.86 -6.33
CA MET A 191 -1.30 -2.69 -5.52
C MET A 191 -0.49 -1.49 -5.98
N VAL A 192 0.81 -1.65 -6.19
CA VAL A 192 1.69 -0.60 -6.72
C VAL A 192 1.19 -0.09 -8.07
N ALA A 193 0.76 -0.98 -8.97
CA ALA A 193 0.21 -0.60 -10.27
C ALA A 193 -1.10 0.20 -10.16
N GLU A 194 -2.06 -0.28 -9.36
CA GLU A 194 -3.33 0.43 -9.15
C GLU A 194 -3.13 1.76 -8.40
N TYR A 195 -2.14 1.83 -7.50
CA TYR A 195 -1.81 3.03 -6.76
C TYR A 195 -1.12 4.09 -7.65
N GLU A 196 -0.29 3.68 -8.61
CA GLU A 196 0.28 4.56 -9.64
C GLU A 196 -0.82 5.21 -10.50
N VAL A 197 -1.85 4.43 -10.86
CA VAL A 197 -3.04 4.94 -11.56
C VAL A 197 -3.80 5.93 -10.69
N LEU A 198 -4.12 5.55 -9.44
CA LEU A 198 -4.86 6.40 -8.51
C LEU A 198 -4.19 7.77 -8.35
N ARG A 199 -2.90 7.80 -8.03
CA ARG A 199 -2.18 9.07 -7.79
C ARG A 199 -2.15 9.94 -9.05
N THR A 200 -1.81 9.36 -10.19
CA THR A 200 -1.74 10.12 -11.45
C THR A 200 -3.11 10.69 -11.82
N ASN A 201 -4.15 9.87 -11.70
CA ASN A 201 -5.51 10.27 -12.04
C ASN A 201 -6.05 11.35 -11.10
N LEU A 202 -5.78 11.28 -9.80
CA LEU A 202 -6.18 12.31 -8.83
C LEU A 202 -5.49 13.66 -9.08
N LEU A 203 -4.24 13.67 -9.59
CA LEU A 203 -3.58 14.92 -9.98
C LEU A 203 -4.27 15.55 -11.20
N ILE A 204 -4.66 14.73 -12.17
CA ILE A 204 -5.39 15.18 -13.37
C ILE A 204 -6.77 15.73 -12.98
N ASP A 205 -7.48 15.06 -12.09
CA ASP A 205 -8.80 15.52 -11.62
C ASP A 205 -8.71 16.82 -10.81
N ALA A 206 -7.53 17.14 -10.26
CA ALA A 206 -7.25 18.45 -9.69
C ALA A 206 -6.90 19.53 -10.75
N GLY A 207 -7.11 19.24 -12.04
CA GLY A 207 -6.85 20.14 -13.16
C GLY A 207 -5.37 20.24 -13.56
N ARG A 208 -4.51 19.32 -13.13
CA ARG A 208 -3.08 19.35 -13.50
C ARG A 208 -2.84 18.66 -14.84
N GLU A 209 -2.16 19.35 -15.75
CA GLU A 209 -1.70 18.80 -17.03
C GLU A 209 -0.30 18.19 -16.95
N SER A 210 0.49 18.61 -15.96
CA SER A 210 1.85 18.13 -15.72
C SER A 210 2.15 18.09 -14.23
N ALA A 211 3.12 17.27 -13.82
CA ALA A 211 3.65 17.27 -12.46
C ALA A 211 5.13 16.88 -12.45
N THR A 212 5.83 17.19 -11.36
CA THR A 212 7.19 16.67 -11.17
C THR A 212 7.13 15.20 -10.75
N LEU A 213 8.23 14.45 -10.93
CA LEU A 213 8.33 13.11 -10.37
C LEU A 213 8.28 13.12 -8.83
N ARG A 214 8.67 14.23 -8.20
CA ARG A 214 8.51 14.46 -6.76
C ARG A 214 7.06 14.50 -6.33
N ASP A 215 6.18 15.11 -7.12
CA ASP A 215 4.74 15.14 -6.84
C ASP A 215 4.12 13.74 -6.97
N ILE A 216 4.50 13.01 -8.03
CA ILE A 216 4.00 11.67 -8.34
C ILE A 216 4.50 10.67 -7.28
N TYR A 217 5.81 10.64 -7.02
CA TYR A 217 6.48 9.76 -6.07
C TYR A 217 6.80 10.47 -4.76
N GLN A 218 5.77 11.08 -4.14
CA GLN A 218 5.92 11.86 -2.92
C GLN A 218 6.62 11.07 -1.81
N GLY A 219 7.62 11.70 -1.19
CA GLY A 219 8.42 11.09 -0.13
C GLY A 219 9.56 10.20 -0.62
N ALA A 220 9.68 9.92 -1.93
CA ALA A 220 10.81 9.19 -2.48
C ALA A 220 12.13 9.94 -2.27
N ILE A 221 13.20 9.18 -2.05
CA ILE A 221 14.57 9.68 -2.05
C ILE A 221 15.12 9.58 -3.47
N GLY A 222 15.79 10.62 -3.93
CA GLY A 222 16.37 10.68 -5.27
C GLY A 222 17.21 11.93 -5.44
N ARG A 223 17.96 12.00 -6.53
CA ARG A 223 18.62 13.25 -6.93
C ARG A 223 17.58 14.30 -7.35
N SER A 224 17.86 15.57 -7.08
CA SER A 224 16.95 16.67 -7.45
C SER A 224 16.72 16.72 -8.96
N GLU A 225 17.73 16.46 -9.78
CA GLU A 225 17.62 16.44 -11.25
C GLU A 225 16.63 15.37 -11.75
N THR A 226 16.49 14.25 -11.01
CA THR A 226 15.50 13.21 -11.32
C THR A 226 14.13 13.58 -10.74
N LEU A 227 14.08 13.97 -9.46
CA LEU A 227 12.83 14.27 -8.75
C LEU A 227 12.08 15.47 -9.36
N ASP A 228 12.81 16.50 -9.77
CA ASP A 228 12.23 17.76 -10.24
C ASP A 228 11.93 17.73 -11.75
N ARG A 229 12.14 16.57 -12.40
CA ARG A 229 11.78 16.39 -13.81
C ARG A 229 10.27 16.47 -13.98
N ILE A 230 9.83 17.38 -14.85
CA ILE A 230 8.41 17.61 -15.16
C ILE A 230 7.97 16.62 -16.23
N VAL A 231 6.84 15.96 -15.98
CA VAL A 231 6.21 15.02 -16.91
C VAL A 231 4.76 15.40 -17.17
N LYS A 232 4.31 15.21 -18.40
CA LYS A 232 2.91 15.36 -18.80
C LYS A 232 2.07 14.25 -18.15
N LEU A 233 0.91 14.64 -17.66
CA LEU A 233 -0.05 13.72 -17.07
C LEU A 233 -1.06 13.27 -18.13
N LYS A 234 -1.36 11.97 -18.12
CA LYS A 234 -2.37 11.35 -18.97
C LYS A 234 -3.17 10.39 -18.10
N LYS A 235 -4.50 10.31 -18.27
CA LYS A 235 -5.32 9.36 -17.52
C LYS A 235 -4.79 7.95 -17.76
N LEU A 236 -4.58 7.22 -16.67
CA LEU A 236 -3.97 5.91 -16.67
C LEU A 236 -5.00 4.82 -16.37
N SER A 237 -4.71 3.61 -16.83
CA SER A 237 -5.39 2.39 -16.41
C SER A 237 -4.42 1.21 -16.32
N VAL A 238 -4.71 0.25 -15.44
CA VAL A 238 -3.85 -0.93 -15.28
C VAL A 238 -4.18 -2.01 -16.31
N VAL A 239 -3.14 -2.60 -16.89
CA VAL A 239 -3.18 -3.83 -17.69
C VAL A 239 -2.14 -4.83 -17.19
N GLU A 240 -2.38 -6.12 -17.42
CA GLU A 240 -1.40 -7.18 -17.19
C GLU A 240 -0.85 -7.64 -18.55
N ALA A 241 0.47 -7.63 -18.69
CA ALA A 241 1.10 -8.12 -19.90
C ALA A 241 1.07 -9.66 -19.96
N ASP A 242 0.67 -10.21 -21.11
CA ASP A 242 0.65 -11.67 -21.33
C ASP A 242 2.07 -12.26 -21.35
N HIS A 243 3.06 -11.45 -21.72
CA HIS A 243 4.44 -11.82 -21.91
C HIS A 243 5.38 -10.81 -21.24
N ARG A 244 6.64 -11.20 -21.06
CA ARG A 244 7.66 -10.35 -20.43
C ARG A 244 7.89 -9.09 -21.25
N PHE A 245 7.51 -7.94 -20.72
CA PHE A 245 7.72 -6.64 -21.33
C PHE A 245 9.03 -6.03 -20.81
N PRO A 246 9.86 -5.36 -21.63
CA PRO A 246 9.68 -5.13 -23.07
C PRO A 246 10.25 -6.25 -23.95
N THR A 247 10.93 -7.24 -23.39
CA THR A 247 11.74 -8.23 -24.15
C THR A 247 10.95 -9.06 -25.17
N SER A 248 9.64 -9.19 -25.00
CA SER A 248 8.72 -9.79 -25.97
C SER A 248 8.57 -9.02 -27.29
N GLY A 249 9.04 -7.77 -27.39
CA GLY A 249 9.03 -6.98 -28.63
C GLY A 249 7.68 -6.31 -28.97
N ARG A 250 6.63 -6.59 -28.20
CA ARG A 250 5.29 -5.98 -28.29
C ARG A 250 4.60 -6.04 -26.92
N LEU A 251 3.63 -5.18 -26.68
CA LEU A 251 2.76 -5.28 -25.52
C LEU A 251 1.47 -6.02 -25.93
N THR A 252 1.27 -7.22 -25.40
CA THR A 252 0.04 -8.01 -25.61
C THR A 252 -0.70 -8.15 -24.29
N VAL A 253 -2.02 -7.95 -24.31
CA VAL A 253 -2.94 -8.11 -23.17
C VAL A 253 -4.14 -8.92 -23.65
N LYS A 254 -4.39 -10.07 -23.02
CA LYS A 254 -5.49 -10.99 -23.40
C LYS A 254 -5.47 -11.37 -24.88
N GLY A 255 -4.27 -11.57 -25.43
CA GLY A 255 -4.04 -11.95 -26.83
C GLY A 255 -4.16 -10.80 -27.84
N GLN A 256 -4.43 -9.57 -27.40
CA GLN A 256 -4.51 -8.40 -28.27
C GLN A 256 -3.30 -7.49 -28.07
N GLU A 257 -2.82 -6.90 -29.17
CA GLU A 257 -1.71 -5.94 -29.12
C GLU A 257 -2.20 -4.56 -28.66
N HIS A 258 -1.42 -3.92 -27.79
CA HIS A 258 -1.72 -2.60 -27.24
C HIS A 258 -0.56 -1.63 -27.42
N ASN A 259 -0.88 -0.36 -27.68
CA ASN A 259 0.10 0.72 -27.67
C ASN A 259 0.52 1.03 -26.23
N TRP A 260 1.78 0.77 -25.89
CA TRP A 260 2.34 0.99 -24.55
C TRP A 260 2.39 2.47 -24.12
N ARG A 261 2.21 3.43 -25.06
CA ARG A 261 2.11 4.88 -24.79
C ARG A 261 0.68 5.38 -24.57
N SER A 262 -0.31 4.50 -24.62
CA SER A 262 -1.73 4.90 -24.64
C SER A 262 -2.29 5.33 -23.27
N GLY A 263 -1.46 5.49 -22.24
CA GLY A 263 -1.92 5.80 -20.88
C GLY A 263 -2.14 4.51 -20.08
N LEU A 264 -1.15 3.63 -20.10
CA LEU A 264 -1.20 2.33 -19.43
C LEU A 264 -0.17 2.26 -18.32
N VAL A 265 -0.59 1.70 -17.19
CA VAL A 265 0.30 1.11 -16.20
C VAL A 265 0.33 -0.39 -16.47
N ILE A 266 1.51 -0.90 -16.83
CA ILE A 266 1.72 -2.28 -17.22
C ILE A 266 2.23 -3.04 -16.01
N LYS A 267 1.42 -3.96 -15.47
CA LYS A 267 1.90 -5.01 -14.56
C LYS A 267 2.56 -6.09 -15.41
N ASN A 268 3.83 -6.36 -15.15
CA ASN A 268 4.66 -7.23 -15.98
C ASN A 268 4.39 -8.71 -15.70
N ALA A 269 4.77 -9.58 -16.65
CA ALA A 269 4.68 -11.01 -16.47
C ALA A 269 5.75 -11.51 -15.48
N ASP A 270 5.47 -12.61 -14.79
CA ASP A 270 6.36 -13.14 -13.77
C ASP A 270 7.74 -13.54 -14.34
N GLY A 271 8.78 -13.30 -13.54
CA GLY A 271 10.17 -13.63 -13.90
C GLY A 271 10.78 -12.70 -14.95
N THR A 272 10.24 -11.50 -15.12
CA THR A 272 10.83 -10.47 -16.00
C THR A 272 12.01 -9.78 -15.31
N GLU A 273 13.10 -9.51 -16.05
CA GLU A 273 14.27 -8.78 -15.53
C GLU A 273 14.05 -7.26 -15.48
N PHE A 274 13.07 -6.78 -16.23
CA PHE A 274 12.60 -5.40 -16.28
C PHE A 274 11.47 -5.18 -15.27
N GLY A 275 11.36 -3.96 -14.74
CA GLY A 275 10.43 -3.59 -13.66
C GLY A 275 9.09 -4.31 -13.62
N ASP A 276 8.68 -4.66 -12.40
CA ASP A 276 7.45 -5.40 -12.12
C ASP A 276 6.21 -4.60 -12.54
N VAL A 277 6.30 -3.27 -12.43
CA VAL A 277 5.31 -2.32 -12.93
C VAL A 277 6.01 -1.28 -13.82
N CYS A 278 5.40 -0.91 -14.92
CA CYS A 278 5.97 0.05 -15.87
C CYS A 278 4.92 1.07 -16.31
N VAL A 279 5.31 2.35 -16.39
CA VAL A 279 4.47 3.42 -16.93
C VAL A 279 5.26 4.28 -17.90
N TYR A 280 4.66 4.55 -19.05
CA TYR A 280 5.18 5.52 -20.01
C TYR A 280 4.76 6.93 -19.63
N ARG A 281 5.69 7.87 -19.76
CA ARG A 281 5.46 9.31 -19.57
C ARG A 281 6.20 10.09 -20.65
N GLU A 282 5.81 11.34 -20.83
CA GLU A 282 6.48 12.29 -21.70
C GLU A 282 6.95 13.47 -20.86
N ASP A 283 8.17 13.96 -21.07
CA ASP A 283 8.62 15.19 -20.40
C ASP A 283 8.06 16.45 -21.07
N ALA A 284 8.43 17.62 -20.54
CA ALA A 284 8.00 18.90 -21.08
C ALA A 284 8.40 19.11 -22.55
N ASP A 285 9.54 18.56 -22.97
CA ASP A 285 10.13 18.71 -24.30
C ASP A 285 9.62 17.67 -25.30
N GLY A 286 8.79 16.73 -24.87
CA GLY A 286 8.26 15.66 -25.73
C GLY A 286 9.14 14.40 -25.76
N ASN A 287 10.16 14.31 -24.90
CA ASN A 287 10.99 13.11 -24.81
C ASN A 287 10.26 11.99 -24.06
N ASN A 288 10.47 10.78 -24.55
CA ASN A 288 9.90 9.57 -23.97
C ASN A 288 10.59 9.24 -22.65
N ILE A 289 9.81 9.01 -21.60
CA ILE A 289 10.27 8.50 -20.30
C ILE A 289 9.58 7.19 -20.00
N ILE A 290 10.32 6.23 -19.46
CA ILE A 290 9.77 5.01 -18.89
C ILE A 290 10.12 4.97 -17.42
N CYS A 291 9.09 5.07 -16.57
CA CYS A 291 9.23 4.83 -15.14
C CYS A 291 9.03 3.32 -14.91
N SER A 292 10.11 2.65 -14.54
CA SER A 292 10.16 1.24 -14.21
C SER A 292 10.11 1.10 -12.68
N LEU A 293 8.95 0.73 -12.16
CA LEU A 293 8.70 0.52 -10.75
C LEU A 293 9.11 -0.92 -10.41
N GLN A 294 10.19 -1.06 -9.66
CA GLN A 294 10.71 -2.33 -9.20
C GLN A 294 10.32 -2.52 -7.75
N THR A 295 9.51 -3.53 -7.46
CA THR A 295 9.22 -3.97 -6.11
C THR A 295 10.30 -4.97 -5.67
N LYS A 296 10.89 -4.81 -4.47
CA LYS A 296 11.76 -5.85 -3.88
C LYS A 296 11.44 -6.17 -2.43
N LYS A 297 11.43 -7.48 -2.13
CA LYS A 297 11.59 -8.03 -0.79
C LYS A 297 13.07 -8.32 -0.58
N LEU A 298 13.83 -7.39 0.00
CA LEU A 298 15.25 -7.64 0.27
C LEU A 298 15.41 -8.36 1.61
N LYS A 299 16.25 -9.40 1.60
CA LYS A 299 16.70 -10.10 2.82
C LYS A 299 17.87 -9.40 3.49
N ASP A 300 18.62 -8.63 2.71
CA ASP A 300 19.80 -7.88 3.14
C ASP A 300 19.51 -6.38 3.18
N VAL A 301 20.38 -5.65 3.90
CA VAL A 301 20.34 -4.19 3.98
C VAL A 301 20.42 -3.57 2.57
N LEU A 302 19.52 -2.62 2.29
CA LEU A 302 19.53 -1.90 1.02
C LEU A 302 20.84 -1.11 0.85
N SER A 303 21.43 -1.14 -0.33
CA SER A 303 22.62 -0.36 -0.69
C SER A 303 22.40 0.43 -1.98
N ALA A 304 23.20 1.48 -2.20
CA ALA A 304 23.24 2.20 -3.47
C ALA A 304 23.59 1.26 -4.65
N THR A 305 24.41 0.24 -4.41
CA THR A 305 24.77 -0.76 -5.42
C THR A 305 23.58 -1.63 -5.82
N THR A 306 22.68 -1.97 -4.89
CA THR A 306 21.44 -2.69 -5.20
C THR A 306 20.53 -1.85 -6.11
N LEU A 307 20.35 -0.57 -5.80
CA LEU A 307 19.55 0.34 -6.62
C LEU A 307 20.12 0.48 -8.04
N GLN A 308 21.44 0.73 -8.14
CA GLN A 308 22.13 0.80 -9.44
C GLN A 308 22.02 -0.51 -10.22
N LYS A 309 22.11 -1.66 -9.55
CA LYS A 309 21.99 -2.98 -10.19
C LYS A 309 20.62 -3.18 -10.81
N GLU A 310 19.54 -2.84 -10.10
CA GLU A 310 18.18 -2.93 -10.66
C GLU A 310 17.98 -1.94 -11.81
N HIS A 311 18.50 -0.72 -11.69
CA HIS A 311 18.48 0.24 -12.79
C HIS A 311 19.21 -0.27 -14.05
N ASN A 312 20.39 -0.86 -13.88
CA ASN A 312 21.14 -1.44 -14.99
C ASN A 312 20.38 -2.60 -15.64
N LYS A 313 19.70 -3.46 -14.87
CA LYS A 313 18.85 -4.53 -15.45
C LYS A 313 17.73 -3.96 -16.31
N ASN A 314 17.12 -2.85 -15.90
CA ASN A 314 16.07 -2.19 -16.67
C ASN A 314 16.62 -1.67 -18.02
N ILE A 315 17.76 -0.99 -17.99
CA ILE A 315 18.44 -0.51 -19.20
C ILE A 315 18.82 -1.67 -20.12
N GLU A 316 19.45 -2.72 -19.58
CA GLU A 316 19.88 -3.87 -20.37
C GLU A 316 18.70 -4.63 -20.98
N SER A 317 17.57 -4.71 -20.29
CA SER A 317 16.35 -5.33 -20.83
C SER A 317 15.79 -4.58 -22.04
N ILE A 318 15.87 -3.24 -22.04
CA ILE A 318 15.51 -2.42 -23.21
C ILE A 318 16.52 -2.61 -24.35
N LYS A 319 17.82 -2.71 -24.04
CA LYS A 319 18.86 -2.96 -25.06
C LYS A 319 18.71 -4.32 -25.74
N LYS A 320 18.32 -5.35 -24.98
CA LYS A 320 18.06 -6.72 -25.46
C LYS A 320 16.80 -6.85 -26.32
N LEU A 321 16.01 -5.79 -26.46
CA LEU A 321 14.80 -5.79 -27.27
C LEU A 321 15.09 -6.24 -28.72
N PRO A 322 14.28 -7.15 -29.30
CA PRO A 322 14.50 -7.63 -30.66
C PRO A 322 14.49 -6.48 -31.68
N ASN A 323 15.48 -6.47 -32.58
CA ASN A 323 15.54 -5.51 -33.69
C ASN A 323 14.37 -5.76 -34.65
N GLY A 324 13.80 -4.69 -35.19
CA GLY A 324 12.62 -4.70 -36.04
C GLY A 324 11.31 -4.94 -35.29
N SER A 325 11.33 -5.10 -33.96
CA SER A 325 10.11 -5.27 -33.17
C SER A 325 9.27 -3.99 -33.11
N ILE A 326 7.99 -4.14 -32.82
CA ILE A 326 7.02 -3.02 -32.78
C ILE A 326 7.45 -2.00 -31.73
N LEU A 327 7.86 -2.46 -30.54
CA LEU A 327 8.36 -1.56 -29.50
C LEU A 327 9.63 -0.81 -29.91
N GLU A 328 10.52 -1.43 -30.70
CA GLU A 328 11.71 -0.75 -31.20
C GLU A 328 11.34 0.36 -32.18
N GLN A 329 10.47 0.04 -33.14
CA GLN A 329 9.98 1.00 -34.14
C GLN A 329 9.29 2.18 -33.47
N ASP A 330 8.45 1.90 -32.48
CA ASP A 330 7.79 2.92 -31.66
C ASP A 330 8.81 3.80 -30.93
N GLY A 331 9.99 3.26 -30.59
CA GLY A 331 11.10 4.02 -30.04
C GLY A 331 11.33 3.80 -28.56
N ILE A 332 10.97 2.65 -28.02
CA ILE A 332 11.22 2.32 -26.62
C ILE A 332 12.73 2.38 -26.28
N LYS A 333 13.62 2.04 -27.21
CA LYS A 333 15.09 2.14 -27.05
C LYS A 333 15.58 3.59 -26.92
N ARG A 334 14.79 4.56 -27.39
CA ARG A 334 15.09 6.00 -27.28
C ARG A 334 14.49 6.63 -26.01
N ALA A 335 13.72 5.85 -25.24
CA ALA A 335 13.11 6.36 -24.02
C ALA A 335 14.13 6.42 -22.88
N HIS A 336 14.09 7.52 -22.14
CA HIS A 336 14.86 7.68 -20.93
C HIS A 336 14.27 6.83 -19.81
N THR A 337 15.08 5.96 -19.21
CA THR A 337 14.60 5.03 -18.17
C THR A 337 14.81 5.62 -16.79
N ILE A 338 13.75 5.66 -15.99
CA ILE A 338 13.80 6.03 -14.58
C ILE A 338 13.41 4.80 -13.77
N THR A 339 14.22 4.41 -12.78
CA THR A 339 13.93 3.26 -11.92
C THR A 339 13.43 3.71 -10.57
N VAL A 340 12.22 3.31 -10.21
CA VAL A 340 11.62 3.57 -8.90
C VAL A 340 11.67 2.26 -8.12
N LEU A 341 12.62 2.15 -7.18
CA LEU A 341 12.71 0.99 -6.31
C LEU A 341 11.77 1.17 -5.13
N ILE A 342 10.79 0.27 -5.00
CA ILE A 342 9.85 0.20 -3.88
C ILE A 342 10.22 -1.04 -3.08
N THR A 343 10.66 -0.86 -1.84
CA THR A 343 11.19 -1.96 -1.04
C THR A 343 10.70 -1.94 0.39
N THR A 344 10.57 -3.14 0.95
CA THR A 344 10.20 -3.34 2.34
C THR A 344 11.42 -3.44 3.26
N ALA A 345 12.62 -3.32 2.70
CA ALA A 345 13.89 -3.50 3.39
C ALA A 345 14.13 -2.44 4.47
N ASP A 346 14.81 -2.87 5.53
CA ASP A 346 15.35 -1.96 6.54
C ASP A 346 16.48 -1.12 5.95
N PHE A 347 16.55 0.12 6.42
CA PHE A 347 17.51 1.10 5.98
C PHE A 347 18.46 1.38 7.15
N THR A 348 19.75 1.03 7.00
CA THR A 348 20.74 1.29 8.05
C THR A 348 21.34 2.68 7.90
N ASP A 349 21.87 3.23 8.99
CA ASP A 349 22.60 4.51 8.96
C ASP A 349 23.75 4.50 7.95
N HIS A 350 24.42 3.35 7.79
CA HIS A 350 25.47 3.19 6.79
C HIS A 350 24.93 3.27 5.36
N ALA A 351 23.80 2.62 5.06
CA ALA A 351 23.14 2.74 3.77
C ALA A 351 22.68 4.17 3.48
N ALA A 352 22.15 4.85 4.51
CA ALA A 352 21.76 6.26 4.44
C ALA A 352 22.95 7.16 4.12
N GLN A 353 24.09 6.98 4.79
CA GLN A 353 25.31 7.73 4.51
C GLN A 353 25.85 7.49 3.11
N GLN A 354 25.83 6.25 2.60
CA GLN A 354 26.27 5.94 1.24
C GLN A 354 25.38 6.59 0.18
N LEU A 355 24.06 6.47 0.34
CA LEU A 355 23.08 7.09 -0.56
C LEU A 355 23.11 8.61 -0.47
N GLY A 356 23.39 9.18 0.71
CA GLY A 356 23.59 10.61 0.89
C GLY A 356 24.85 11.15 0.22
N LYS A 357 25.91 10.34 0.08
CA LYS A 357 27.14 10.72 -0.62
C LYS A 357 27.02 10.60 -2.15
N SER A 358 26.37 9.55 -2.64
CA SER A 358 26.26 9.28 -4.08
C SER A 358 25.01 8.46 -4.40
N PHE A 359 23.85 9.11 -4.40
CA PHE A 359 22.61 8.51 -4.91
C PHE A 359 22.75 8.26 -6.43
N PRO A 360 22.35 7.13 -7.01
CA PRO A 360 22.41 6.91 -8.47
C PRO A 360 21.55 7.91 -9.27
N PRO A 361 22.00 8.41 -10.44
CA PRO A 361 21.14 9.19 -11.33
C PRO A 361 19.96 8.34 -11.80
N ASP A 362 18.85 9.00 -12.20
CA ASP A 362 17.66 8.35 -12.78
C ASP A 362 17.03 7.24 -11.93
N CYS A 363 17.34 7.24 -10.64
CA CYS A 363 16.77 6.32 -9.67
C CYS A 363 15.96 7.09 -8.62
N LEU A 364 14.91 6.46 -8.11
CA LEU A 364 14.12 6.90 -6.97
C LEU A 364 13.97 5.72 -6.00
N LEU A 365 13.92 6.02 -4.71
CA LEU A 365 13.78 5.03 -3.64
C LEU A 365 12.58 5.33 -2.75
N ILE A 366 11.67 4.37 -2.67
CA ILE A 366 10.57 4.30 -1.70
C ILE A 366 10.83 3.07 -0.83
N TYR A 367 10.94 3.27 0.48
CA TYR A 367 11.29 2.25 1.46
C TYR A 367 10.39 2.36 2.69
N ARG A 368 10.42 1.36 3.56
CA ARG A 368 9.42 1.22 4.65
C ARG A 368 9.15 2.51 5.46
N GLU A 369 10.18 3.31 5.76
CA GLU A 369 9.99 4.52 6.57
C GLU A 369 9.30 5.67 5.84
N ASN A 370 9.41 5.75 4.51
CA ASN A 370 8.73 6.77 3.71
C ASN A 370 7.41 6.27 3.10
N PHE A 371 6.98 5.04 3.40
CA PHE A 371 5.69 4.50 2.95
C PHE A 371 4.52 5.39 3.34
N THR A 372 4.49 5.94 4.56
CA THR A 372 3.40 6.86 4.93
C THR A 372 3.35 8.05 3.98
N ARG A 373 4.49 8.64 3.59
CA ARG A 373 4.50 9.78 2.64
C ARG A 373 4.06 9.40 1.23
N PHE A 374 4.44 8.20 0.77
CA PHE A 374 4.12 7.76 -0.59
C PHE A 374 2.70 7.17 -0.69
N PHE A 375 2.39 6.18 0.14
CA PHE A 375 1.12 5.45 0.15
C PHE A 375 0.01 6.18 0.91
N GLY A 376 0.32 7.21 1.70
CA GLY A 376 -0.63 7.77 2.66
C GLY A 376 -0.80 6.85 3.88
N TYR A 377 -1.41 7.36 4.95
CA TYR A 377 -1.54 6.61 6.21
C TYR A 377 -2.31 5.30 6.05
N THR A 378 -3.42 5.35 5.30
CA THR A 378 -4.34 4.22 5.12
C THR A 378 -3.66 3.04 4.44
N PHE A 379 -2.85 3.30 3.42
CA PHE A 379 -2.19 2.24 2.65
C PHE A 379 -0.78 1.90 3.18
N SER A 380 -0.12 2.81 3.90
CA SER A 380 1.22 2.53 4.44
C SER A 380 1.22 1.47 5.53
N ILE A 381 0.21 1.45 6.41
CA ILE A 381 0.07 0.39 7.42
C ILE A 381 -0.08 -0.97 6.74
N LEU A 382 -0.87 -1.04 5.68
CA LEU A 382 -1.12 -2.26 4.95
C LEU A 382 0.13 -2.71 4.17
N ALA A 383 0.84 -1.78 3.53
CA ALA A 383 2.13 -2.03 2.88
C ALA A 383 3.23 -2.45 3.89
N ALA A 384 3.18 -1.95 5.12
CA ALA A 384 4.10 -2.35 6.19
C ALA A 384 3.74 -3.73 6.77
N LEU A 385 2.46 -4.06 6.88
CA LEU A 385 2.00 -5.38 7.32
C LEU A 385 2.42 -6.46 6.31
N ALA A 386 2.17 -6.21 5.03
CA ALA A 386 2.68 -6.98 3.89
C ALA A 386 4.19 -7.27 3.94
N ALA A 387 4.96 -6.25 4.31
CA ALA A 387 6.41 -6.30 4.46
C ALA A 387 6.90 -7.13 5.66
N SER A 388 6.12 -7.15 6.75
CA SER A 388 6.60 -7.51 8.09
C SER A 388 6.35 -8.96 8.49
N LYS A 389 5.60 -9.73 7.69
CA LYS A 389 5.16 -11.09 8.04
C LYS A 389 6.32 -12.02 8.44
N ASP A 390 7.45 -11.94 7.76
CA ASP A 390 8.62 -12.78 8.05
C ASP A 390 9.51 -12.23 9.18
N LEU A 391 9.30 -10.97 9.58
CA LEU A 391 10.14 -10.25 10.53
C LEU A 391 9.55 -10.25 11.94
N SER A 392 8.22 -10.16 12.05
CA SER A 392 7.50 -10.13 13.32
C SER A 392 7.44 -11.51 13.98
N TRP A 393 7.91 -11.58 15.23
CA TRP A 393 7.79 -12.79 16.05
C TRP A 393 6.33 -13.19 16.30
N ASN A 394 5.40 -12.24 16.30
CA ASN A 394 3.96 -12.53 16.46
C ASN A 394 3.30 -13.11 15.20
N PHE A 395 3.96 -13.04 14.04
CA PHE A 395 3.47 -13.60 12.77
C PHE A 395 4.30 -14.79 12.29
N ALA A 396 5.30 -15.18 13.07
CA ALA A 396 6.17 -16.27 12.72
C ALA A 396 5.42 -17.60 12.85
N THR A 397 5.45 -18.40 11.79
CA THR A 397 5.04 -19.81 11.84
C THR A 397 6.20 -20.67 12.31
N ARG A 398 5.90 -21.90 12.77
CA ARG A 398 6.92 -22.92 13.07
C ARG A 398 7.93 -23.04 11.91
N GLU A 399 7.47 -23.05 10.66
CA GLU A 399 8.34 -23.11 9.48
C GLU A 399 9.28 -21.90 9.37
N THR A 400 8.78 -20.69 9.58
CA THR A 400 9.61 -19.47 9.54
C THR A 400 10.59 -19.38 10.71
N LEU A 401 10.20 -19.83 11.91
CA LEU A 401 11.08 -19.89 13.07
C LEU A 401 12.18 -20.95 12.88
N LYS A 402 11.84 -22.09 12.28
CA LYS A 402 12.81 -23.12 11.89
C LYS A 402 13.82 -22.62 10.85
N LYS A 403 13.41 -21.78 9.90
CA LYS A 403 14.33 -21.11 8.96
C LYS A 403 15.34 -20.19 9.67
N ARG A 404 15.05 -19.74 10.90
CA ARG A 404 15.99 -18.98 11.76
C ARG A 404 16.94 -19.88 12.57
N LYS A 405 16.95 -21.19 12.30
CA LYS A 405 17.82 -22.20 12.94
C LYS A 405 17.57 -22.39 14.45
N LEU A 406 16.33 -22.17 14.89
CA LEU A 406 15.90 -22.42 16.26
C LEU A 406 15.58 -23.92 16.48
N GLY A 407 15.87 -24.42 17.68
CA GLY A 407 15.51 -25.77 18.15
C GLY A 407 14.00 -25.97 18.27
N ASP A 408 13.50 -27.21 18.25
CA ASP A 408 12.04 -27.45 18.38
C ASP A 408 11.47 -26.91 19.69
N GLU A 409 12.16 -27.12 20.81
CA GLU A 409 11.72 -26.62 22.12
C GLU A 409 11.66 -25.08 22.17
N GLU A 410 12.65 -24.40 21.59
CA GLU A 410 12.68 -22.94 21.50
C GLU A 410 11.54 -22.41 20.63
N VAL A 411 11.29 -23.07 19.50
CA VAL A 411 10.18 -22.72 18.59
C VAL A 411 8.85 -22.88 19.29
N ASP A 412 8.66 -23.97 20.04
CA ASP A 412 7.42 -24.25 20.78
C ASP A 412 7.21 -23.19 21.85
N GLN A 413 8.25 -22.89 22.61
CA GLN A 413 8.20 -21.87 23.66
C GLN A 413 7.89 -20.48 23.08
N ILE A 414 8.54 -20.09 21.97
CA ILE A 414 8.27 -18.82 21.30
C ILE A 414 6.83 -18.78 20.78
N LEU A 415 6.29 -19.89 20.27
CA LEU A 415 4.91 -19.92 19.79
C LEU A 415 3.88 -19.91 20.94
N GLU A 416 4.19 -20.56 22.06
CA GLU A 416 3.33 -20.64 23.24
C GLU A 416 3.25 -19.32 24.00
N ASN A 417 4.38 -18.60 24.11
CA ASN A 417 4.49 -17.36 24.88
C ASN A 417 4.05 -16.12 24.12
N MET A 418 3.59 -16.27 22.86
CA MET A 418 2.97 -15.16 22.15
C MET A 418 1.76 -14.63 22.94
N PRO A 419 1.58 -13.30 23.01
CA PRO A 419 2.21 -12.33 22.12
C PRO A 419 3.32 -11.48 22.73
N TYR A 420 4.11 -10.87 21.86
CA TYR A 420 5.22 -9.99 22.19
C TYR A 420 4.89 -8.53 21.88
N ARG A 421 4.98 -7.66 22.89
CA ARG A 421 4.76 -6.22 22.76
C ARG A 421 5.98 -5.47 22.22
N SER A 422 7.16 -6.03 22.44
CA SER A 422 8.43 -5.53 21.94
C SER A 422 9.44 -6.67 21.85
N TYR A 423 10.64 -6.39 21.37
CA TYR A 423 11.74 -7.36 21.41
C TYR A 423 12.18 -7.66 22.85
N GLU A 424 12.12 -6.68 23.75
CA GLU A 424 12.37 -6.89 25.18
C GLU A 424 11.31 -7.82 25.80
N ASP A 425 10.03 -7.66 25.46
CA ASP A 425 8.95 -8.55 25.91
C ASP A 425 9.16 -9.99 25.39
N LEU A 426 9.67 -10.16 24.16
CA LEU A 426 10.10 -11.46 23.63
C LEU A 426 11.19 -12.09 24.50
N ILE A 427 12.27 -11.35 24.80
CA ILE A 427 13.38 -11.86 25.62
C ILE A 427 12.91 -12.20 27.04
N GLN A 428 12.06 -11.35 27.63
CA GLN A 428 11.55 -11.56 28.99
C GLN A 428 10.66 -12.80 29.10
N LYS A 429 9.81 -13.04 28.10
CA LYS A 429 8.93 -14.21 28.06
C LYS A 429 9.64 -15.50 27.65
N ASN A 430 10.79 -15.38 26.99
CA ASN A 430 11.61 -16.51 26.57
C ASN A 430 13.07 -16.34 27.07
N PRO A 431 13.31 -16.40 28.39
CA PRO A 431 14.65 -16.20 28.94
C PRO A 431 15.61 -17.32 28.50
N LYS A 432 16.84 -16.92 28.13
CA LYS A 432 17.89 -17.77 27.55
C LYS A 432 18.47 -18.88 28.43
N ASP A 433 18.00 -19.08 29.66
CA ASP A 433 18.48 -20.20 30.50
C ASP A 433 17.98 -21.58 29.99
N ARG A 434 17.24 -21.58 28.86
CA ARG A 434 16.93 -22.72 27.99
C ARG A 434 16.85 -22.32 26.49
N LEU A 435 17.77 -21.48 26.00
CA LEU A 435 17.96 -21.20 24.55
C LEU A 435 19.40 -21.52 24.14
#